data_AF-A0A0F2J7F4-F1
#
_entry.id   AF-A0A0F2J7F4-F1
#
_cell.length_a   1.000
_cell.length_b   1.000
_cell.length_c   1.000
_cell.angle_alpha   90.00
_cell.angle_beta   90.00
_cell.angle_gamma   90.00
#
_symmetry.space_group_name_H-M   'P 1'
#
loop_
_entity.id
_entity.type
_entity.pdbx_description
1 polymer ?
#
loop_
_entity_poly.entity_id
_entity_poly.type
_entity_poly.pdbx_seq_one_letter_code
_entity_poly.pdbx_strand_id
1 'polypeptide(L)'
;MFRNLNDVDVIVVEYADRLARFGFSYLKEFAQSFNVKIEAIESAKKLQPNEEMVNDLVSIVTCFSARLYGARGVRKLKQTIVQTIETLELERGEFHEDHDEGDSN
;
A
#
# COMPACT_ATOMS: atom_id res chain seq x y z
N MET A 1 14.17 14.04 -0.06
CA MET A 1 12.79 14.53 0.14
C MET A 1 12.72 15.68 1.16
N PHE A 2 13.53 15.67 2.23
CA PHE A 2 13.50 16.72 3.28
C PHE A 2 14.75 17.61 3.34
N ARG A 3 15.34 18.00 2.19
CA ARG A 3 16.63 18.71 2.17
C ARG A 3 16.52 20.22 2.42
N ASN A 4 15.34 20.82 2.24
CA ASN A 4 15.09 22.27 2.34
C ASN A 4 13.82 22.59 3.17
N LEU A 5 13.67 22.04 4.38
CA LEU A 5 12.51 22.41 5.23
C LEU A 5 12.54 23.88 5.67
N ASN A 6 13.72 24.52 5.64
CA ASN A 6 13.87 25.92 6.06
C ASN A 6 13.14 26.93 5.14
N ASP A 7 12.73 26.52 3.93
CA ASP A 7 12.03 27.37 2.96
C ASP A 7 10.54 26.98 2.78
N VAL A 8 10.01 26.11 3.64
CA VAL A 8 8.65 25.56 3.51
C VAL A 8 7.88 25.74 4.80
N ASP A 9 6.78 26.50 4.77
CA ASP A 9 5.95 26.73 5.96
C ASP A 9 4.90 25.61 6.16
N VAL A 10 4.33 25.09 5.08
CA VAL A 10 3.22 24.12 5.13
C VAL A 10 3.35 23.06 4.04
N ILE A 11 3.18 21.80 4.44
CA ILE A 11 3.04 20.64 3.55
C ILE A 11 1.58 20.21 3.61
N VAL A 12 0.88 20.32 2.48
CA VAL A 12 -0.51 19.90 2.36
C VAL A 12 -0.56 18.56 1.63
N VAL A 13 -1.25 17.58 2.23
CA VAL A 13 -1.48 16.27 1.64
C VAL A 13 -2.96 15.96 1.56
N GLU A 14 -3.37 15.20 0.56
CA GLU A 14 -4.77 14.78 0.44
C GLU A 14 -5.17 13.86 1.60
N TYR A 15 -4.33 12.86 1.89
CA TYR A 15 -4.49 11.88 2.98
C TYR A 15 -3.16 11.61 3.68
N ALA A 16 -3.19 11.15 4.93
CA ALA A 16 -1.97 10.87 5.70
C ALA A 16 -1.11 9.75 5.09
N ASP A 17 -1.73 8.72 4.51
CA ASP A 17 -1.05 7.58 3.90
C ASP A 17 -0.36 7.91 2.57
N ARG A 18 -0.77 9.00 1.90
CA ARG A 18 -0.05 9.56 0.74
C ARG A 18 1.31 10.13 1.12
N LEU A 19 1.47 10.60 2.35
CA LEU A 19 2.77 11.04 2.86
C LEU A 19 3.60 9.86 3.34
N ALA A 20 3.01 8.99 4.17
CA ALA A 20 3.69 7.82 4.69
C ALA A 20 2.71 6.75 5.18
N ARG A 21 2.93 5.49 4.78
CA ARG A 21 2.15 4.35 5.27
C ARG A 21 2.40 4.06 6.75
N PHE A 22 3.61 4.33 7.23
CA PHE A 22 3.98 4.26 8.66
C PHE A 22 4.80 5.48 9.06
N GLY A 23 4.77 5.82 10.34
CA GLY A 23 5.59 6.91 10.87
C GLY A 23 5.10 8.30 10.48
N PHE A 24 3.85 8.46 10.02
CA PHE A 24 3.26 9.77 9.76
C PHE A 24 3.35 10.70 10.98
N SER A 25 3.00 10.20 12.18
CA SER A 25 3.12 10.97 13.42
C SER A 25 4.57 11.40 13.68
N TYR A 26 5.54 10.51 13.46
CA TYR A 26 6.95 10.85 13.60
C TYR A 26 7.38 11.94 12.61
N LEU A 27 6.97 11.83 11.34
CA LEU A 27 7.28 12.84 10.33
C LEU A 27 6.62 14.19 10.64
N LYS A 28 5.42 14.17 11.21
CA LYS A 28 4.73 15.39 11.66
C LYS A 28 5.49 16.08 12.79
N GLU A 29 5.87 15.35 13.82
CA GLU A 29 6.69 15.87 14.94
C GLU A 29 8.07 16.35 14.45
N PHE A 30 8.69 15.60 13.54
CA PHE A 30 9.95 16.00 12.92
C PHE A 30 9.81 17.31 12.14
N ALA A 31 8.78 17.46 11.31
CA ALA A 31 8.53 18.68 10.54
C ALA A 31 8.22 19.88 11.45
N GLN A 32 7.51 19.66 12.55
CA GLN A 32 7.25 20.70 13.56
C GLN A 32 8.53 21.27 14.17
N SER A 33 9.59 20.47 14.31
CA SER A 33 10.88 20.96 14.81
C SER A 33 11.57 21.96 13.86
N PHE A 34 11.14 22.02 12.59
CA PHE A 34 11.58 22.99 11.59
C PHE A 34 10.52 24.08 11.32
N ASN A 35 9.53 24.24 12.21
CA ASN A 35 8.37 25.13 12.02
C ASN A 35 7.52 24.80 10.78
N VAL A 36 7.61 23.59 10.24
CA VAL A 36 6.83 23.14 9.08
C VAL A 36 5.57 22.44 9.54
N LYS A 37 4.40 22.89 9.06
CA LYS A 37 3.12 22.25 9.40
C LYS A 37 2.71 21.24 8.34
N ILE A 38 2.36 20.02 8.76
CA ILE A 38 1.78 19.01 7.86
C ILE A 38 0.26 18.94 8.09
N GLU A 39 -0.51 19.25 7.04
CA GLU A 39 -1.98 19.23 7.05
C GLU A 39 -2.51 18.20 6.05
N ALA A 40 -3.38 17.30 6.52
CA ALA A 40 -4.13 16.39 5.66
C ALA A 40 -5.52 16.99 5.40
N ILE A 41 -5.91 17.12 4.13
CA ILE A 41 -7.18 17.73 3.72
C ILE A 41 -8.36 16.82 4.08
N GLU A 42 -8.21 15.51 3.91
CA GLU A 42 -9.29 14.55 4.12
C GLU A 42 -8.98 13.55 5.24
N SER A 43 -9.97 13.37 6.12
CA SER A 43 -9.89 12.53 7.32
C SER A 43 -10.46 11.15 7.00
N ALA A 44 -9.64 10.32 6.35
CA ALA A 44 -9.96 8.94 6.03
C ALA A 44 -11.21 8.76 5.14
N LYS A 45 -10.98 8.76 3.82
CA LYS A 45 -11.92 8.11 2.91
C LYS A 45 -12.01 6.63 3.31
N LYS A 46 -13.23 6.10 3.46
CA LYS A 46 -13.48 4.65 3.46
C LYS A 46 -13.07 4.12 2.08
N LEU A 47 -11.80 3.80 1.94
CA LEU A 47 -11.27 3.16 0.74
C LEU A 47 -11.85 1.75 0.69
N GLN A 48 -12.69 1.49 -0.30
CA GLN A 48 -12.92 0.11 -0.75
C GLN A 48 -11.54 -0.46 -1.08
N PRO A 49 -11.06 -1.47 -0.34
CA PRO A 49 -9.68 -1.88 -0.38
C PRO A 49 -9.47 -2.93 -1.48
N ASN A 50 -8.33 -2.90 -2.14
CA ASN A 50 -7.49 -4.10 -2.18
C ASN A 50 -6.10 -3.79 -2.72
N GLU A 51 -5.98 -3.14 -3.89
CA GLU A 51 -4.72 -3.19 -4.63
C GLU A 51 -3.58 -2.38 -3.99
N GLU A 52 -3.80 -1.11 -3.59
CA GLU A 52 -2.75 -0.30 -2.94
C GLU A 52 -2.29 -0.90 -1.61
N MET A 53 -3.22 -1.45 -0.82
CA MET A 53 -2.89 -2.09 0.46
C MET A 53 -2.12 -3.39 0.26
N VAL A 54 -2.52 -4.20 -0.72
CA VAL A 54 -1.81 -5.43 -1.09
C VAL A 54 -0.41 -5.10 -1.59
N ASN A 55 -0.25 -4.11 -2.47
CA ASN A 55 1.05 -3.68 -2.98
C ASN A 55 1.97 -3.19 -1.86
N ASP A 56 1.44 -2.46 -0.88
CA ASP A 56 2.23 -2.02 0.27
C ASP A 56 2.60 -3.17 1.19
N LEU A 57 1.69 -4.12 1.44
CA LEU A 57 2.00 -5.34 2.19
C LEU A 57 3.11 -6.16 1.51
N VAL A 58 2.99 -6.39 0.20
CA VAL A 58 4.01 -7.09 -0.59
C VAL A 58 5.35 -6.36 -0.49
N SER A 59 5.35 -5.04 -0.57
CA SER A 59 6.57 -4.21 -0.45
C SER A 59 7.22 -4.33 0.93
N ILE A 60 6.43 -4.29 2.00
CA ILE A 60 6.90 -4.44 3.39
C ILE A 60 7.52 -5.83 3.58
N VAL A 61 6.78 -6.89 3.25
CA VAL A 61 7.24 -8.28 3.39
C VAL A 61 8.51 -8.50 2.58
N THR A 62 8.56 -8.02 1.33
CA THR A 62 9.74 -8.09 0.46
C THR A 62 10.96 -7.44 1.12
N CYS A 63 10.81 -6.24 1.69
CA CYS A 63 11.90 -5.54 2.38
C CYS A 63 12.41 -6.31 3.61
N PHE A 64 11.50 -6.85 4.42
CA PHE A 64 11.89 -7.65 5.59
C PHE A 64 12.55 -8.96 5.19
N SER A 65 12.02 -9.65 4.18
CA SER A 65 12.61 -10.86 3.63
C SER A 65 13.99 -10.62 3.01
N ALA A 66 14.26 -9.41 2.49
CA ALA A 66 15.60 -9.02 2.04
C ALA A 66 16.62 -9.00 3.16
N ARG A 67 16.20 -8.50 4.31
CA ARG A 67 17.03 -8.45 5.52
C ARG A 67 17.21 -9.83 6.14
N LEU A 68 16.16 -10.66 6.15
CA LEU A 68 16.18 -11.99 6.78
C LEU A 68 16.83 -13.08 5.92
N TYR A 69 16.53 -13.11 4.62
CA TYR A 69 16.91 -14.20 3.72
C TYR A 69 17.93 -13.79 2.65
N GLY A 70 18.35 -12.52 2.64
CA GLY A 70 19.24 -11.95 1.63
C GLY A 70 18.57 -11.82 0.26
N ALA A 71 19.27 -11.16 -0.68
CA ALA A 71 18.72 -10.82 -2.01
C ALA A 71 18.20 -12.03 -2.82
N ARG A 72 18.76 -13.23 -2.60
CA ARG A 72 18.32 -14.47 -3.26
C ARG A 72 16.97 -14.97 -2.74
N GLY A 73 16.72 -14.86 -1.42
CA GLY A 73 15.45 -15.25 -0.82
C GLY A 73 14.29 -14.35 -1.25
N VAL A 74 14.56 -13.04 -1.42
CA VAL A 74 13.58 -12.04 -1.87
C VAL A 74 13.04 -12.33 -3.24
N ARG A 75 13.92 -12.64 -4.20
CA ARG A 75 13.51 -12.89 -5.58
C ARG A 75 12.53 -14.07 -5.65
N LYS A 76 12.84 -15.14 -4.90
CA LYS A 76 11.97 -16.31 -4.80
C LYS A 76 10.64 -15.96 -4.14
N LEU A 77 10.64 -15.25 -3.02
CA LEU A 77 9.40 -14.86 -2.33
C LEU A 77 8.51 -13.95 -3.19
N LYS A 78 9.09 -12.94 -3.84
CA LYS A 78 8.35 -12.04 -4.73
C LYS A 78 7.70 -12.81 -5.88
N GLN A 79 8.45 -13.73 -6.51
CA GLN A 79 7.92 -14.58 -7.57
C GLN A 79 6.77 -15.47 -7.07
N THR A 80 6.94 -16.11 -5.91
CA THR A 80 5.89 -16.95 -5.31
C THR A 80 4.64 -16.15 -5.01
N ILE A 81 4.77 -14.96 -4.40
CA ILE A 81 3.61 -14.12 -4.06
C ILE A 81 2.85 -13.69 -5.32
N VAL A 82 3.54 -13.21 -6.36
CA VAL A 82 2.90 -12.78 -7.63
C VAL A 82 2.16 -13.96 -8.26
N GLN A 83 2.81 -15.12 -8.35
CA GLN A 83 2.21 -16.31 -8.97
C GLN A 83 1.01 -16.84 -8.17
N THR A 84 1.04 -16.77 -6.84
CA THR A 84 -0.10 -17.14 -5.99
C THR A 84 -1.27 -16.17 -6.18
N ILE A 85 -1.01 -14.86 -6.31
CA ILE A 85 -2.07 -13.87 -6.57
C ILE A 85 -2.73 -14.13 -7.93
N GLU A 86 -1.94 -14.33 -8.98
CA GLU A 86 -2.46 -14.64 -10.33
C GLU A 86 -3.29 -15.93 -10.32
N THR A 87 -2.86 -16.97 -9.60
CA THR A 87 -3.60 -18.23 -9.50
C THR A 87 -4.94 -18.03 -8.77
N LEU A 88 -4.96 -17.25 -7.68
CA LEU A 88 -6.17 -16.95 -6.91
C LEU A 88 -7.16 -16.07 -7.70
N GLU A 89 -6.68 -15.19 -8.58
CA GLU A 89 -7.53 -14.39 -9.45
C GLU A 89 -8.20 -15.24 -10.55
N LEU A 90 -7.46 -16.22 -11.10
CA LEU A 90 -8.00 -17.20 -12.04
C LEU A 90 -9.07 -18.09 -11.37
N GLU A 91 -8.79 -18.63 -10.18
CA GLU A 91 -9.74 -19.42 -9.41
C GLU A 91 -11.00 -18.63 -9.05
N ARG A 92 -10.90 -17.33 -8.75
CA ARG A 92 -12.06 -16.47 -8.47
C ARG A 92 -12.90 -16.16 -9.71
N GLY A 93 -12.33 -16.22 -10.92
CA GLY A 93 -13.04 -16.02 -12.19
C GLY A 93 -13.92 -17.21 -12.59
N GLU A 94 -13.52 -18.43 -12.26
CA GLU A 94 -14.28 -19.65 -12.63
C GLU A 94 -15.55 -19.86 -11.80
N PHE A 95 -15.72 -19.20 -10.65
CA PHE A 95 -16.93 -19.32 -9.82
C PHE A 95 -18.12 -18.44 -10.27
N HIS A 96 -18.05 -17.76 -11.42
CA HIS A 96 -19.12 -16.86 -11.89
C HIS A 96 -19.85 -17.30 -13.18
N GLU A 97 -19.58 -18.47 -13.75
CA GLU A 97 -20.18 -18.90 -15.03
C GLU A 97 -21.15 -20.10 -14.97
N ASP A 98 -21.50 -20.64 -13.80
CA ASP A 98 -22.46 -21.76 -13.73
C ASP A 98 -23.63 -21.48 -12.79
N HIS A 99 -24.59 -20.68 -13.26
CA HIS A 99 -26.03 -20.93 -13.02
C HIS A 99 -26.90 -20.04 -13.91
N ASP A 100 -27.09 -20.45 -15.17
CA ASP A 100 -28.34 -20.16 -15.89
C ASP A 100 -28.73 -21.39 -16.73
N GLU A 101 -28.97 -22.51 -16.04
CA GLU A 101 -29.81 -23.58 -16.60
C GLU A 101 -31.27 -23.19 -16.40
N GLY A 102 -31.95 -23.05 -17.54
CA GLY A 102 -33.24 -22.41 -17.65
C GLY A 102 -34.38 -23.12 -16.94
N ASP A 103 -35.45 -22.36 -16.77
CA ASP A 103 -36.78 -22.92 -16.66
C ASP A 103 -37.59 -22.48 -17.88
N SER A 104 -37.71 -23.43 -18.79
CA SER A 104 -38.73 -23.49 -19.81
C SER A 104 -40.12 -23.38 -19.18
N ASN A 105 -40.93 -22.42 -19.62
CA ASN A 105 -42.36 -22.62 -19.81
C ASN A 105 -42.96 -21.65 -20.84
#